data_AF-A0A3M8QTI9-F1
#
_entry.id   AF-A0A3M8QTI9-F1
#
_cell.length_a   1.000
_cell.length_b   1.000
_cell.length_c   1.000
_cell.angle_alpha   90.00
_cell.angle_beta   90.00
_cell.angle_gamma   90.00
#
_symmetry.space_group_name_H-M   'P 1'
#
loop_
_entity.id
_entity.type
_entity.pdbx_description
1 polymer ?
#
loop_
_entity_poly.entity_id
_entity_poly.type
_entity_poly.pdbx_seq_one_letter_code
_entity_poly.pdbx_strand_id
1 'polypeptide(L)'
;AAERPEVLDLLEQRGFMARLFRAVYRRIDRSWQMYPVGFLFGLGFDTATEVAVLGISATMAQHGGLPLWGVMVFPLLFTAGMSLMDTVDGLVMIKIYDWAMIDAVRKLFFNTTITGLGVLVALVVGSTEWLQLLASEFRWQGTFWNFIQDLNFSTLGGMVASLMVLTWGAAWLYYRRALQPAE
;
A
#
# COMPACT_ATOMS: atom_id res chain seq x y z
N ALA A 1 5.04 -20.84 31.96
CA ALA A 1 5.45 -20.09 30.75
C ALA A 1 4.26 -19.77 29.83
N ALA A 2 3.10 -19.39 30.40
CA ALA A 2 1.84 -19.16 29.66
C ALA A 2 1.48 -17.66 29.52
N GLU A 3 2.36 -16.74 29.93
CA GLU A 3 2.08 -15.29 29.99
C GLU A 3 2.33 -14.53 28.67
N ARG A 4 2.77 -15.18 27.59
CA ARG A 4 3.15 -14.49 26.34
C ARG A 4 2.00 -13.97 25.44
N PRO A 5 0.82 -14.60 25.35
CA PRO A 5 -0.24 -14.11 24.45
C PRO A 5 -0.90 -12.82 24.98
N GLU A 6 -1.14 -12.71 26.29
CA GLU A 6 -1.77 -11.50 26.88
C GLU A 6 -0.89 -10.25 26.75
N VAL A 7 0.44 -10.40 26.87
CA VAL A 7 1.36 -9.26 26.76
C VAL A 7 1.39 -8.69 25.34
N LEU A 8 1.30 -9.54 24.31
CA LEU A 8 1.21 -9.10 22.92
C LEU A 8 -0.11 -8.35 22.66
N ASP A 9 -1.23 -8.87 23.17
CA ASP A 9 -2.56 -8.24 23.06
C ASP A 9 -2.58 -6.87 23.75
N LEU A 10 -1.97 -6.77 24.93
CA LEU A 10 -1.86 -5.53 25.70
C LEU A 10 -0.92 -4.50 25.05
N LEU A 11 0.06 -4.93 24.26
CA LEU A 11 0.94 -4.05 23.48
C LEU A 11 0.25 -3.52 22.23
N GLU A 12 -0.50 -4.37 21.51
CA GLU A 12 -1.32 -3.96 20.35
C GLU A 12 -2.39 -2.93 20.74
N GLN A 13 -2.95 -3.04 21.94
CA GLN A 13 -3.99 -2.12 22.44
C GLN A 13 -3.49 -0.72 22.87
N ARG A 14 -2.18 -0.45 22.89
CA ARG A 14 -1.62 0.80 23.47
C ARG A 14 -1.34 1.94 22.48
N GLY A 15 -1.39 1.71 21.17
CA GLY A 15 -1.07 2.72 20.16
C GLY A 15 -2.05 3.90 20.10
N PHE A 16 -1.54 5.12 19.80
CA PHE A 16 -2.38 6.32 19.59
C PHE A 16 -3.41 6.11 18.48
N MET A 17 -2.98 5.54 17.35
CA MET A 17 -3.88 5.19 16.24
C MET A 17 -4.90 4.13 16.65
N ALA A 18 -4.50 3.13 17.42
CA ALA A 18 -5.43 2.12 17.94
C ALA A 18 -6.52 2.73 18.83
N ARG A 19 -6.23 3.81 19.57
CA ARG A 19 -7.24 4.55 20.35
C ARG A 19 -8.16 5.39 19.47
N LEU A 20 -7.61 6.07 18.47
CA LEU A 20 -8.38 6.91 17.55
C LEU A 20 -9.39 6.07 16.74
N PHE A 21 -8.93 4.94 16.19
CA PHE A 21 -9.78 4.03 15.41
C PHE A 21 -10.55 3.03 16.27
N ARG A 22 -10.35 3.01 17.60
CA ARG A 22 -11.01 2.06 18.51
C ARG A 22 -12.53 2.07 18.36
N ALA A 23 -13.12 3.25 18.17
CA ALA A 23 -14.56 3.42 18.03
C ALA A 23 -15.09 2.82 16.72
N VAL A 24 -14.30 2.87 15.64
CA VAL A 24 -14.63 2.28 14.35
C VAL A 24 -14.46 0.76 14.43
N TYR A 25 -13.31 0.27 14.93
CA TYR A 25 -13.05 -1.16 15.09
C TYR A 25 -14.03 -1.86 16.03
N ARG A 26 -14.48 -1.20 17.11
CA ARG A 26 -15.52 -1.75 18.01
C ARG A 26 -16.88 -1.96 17.36
N ARG A 27 -17.15 -1.37 16.20
CA ARG A 27 -18.41 -1.57 15.45
C ARG A 27 -18.28 -2.64 14.36
N ILE A 28 -17.09 -3.19 14.19
CA ILE A 28 -16.78 -4.23 13.21
C ILE A 28 -16.78 -5.59 13.94
N ASP A 29 -17.97 -6.19 14.04
CA ASP A 29 -18.19 -7.52 14.60
C ASP A 29 -18.28 -8.61 13.52
N ARG A 30 -18.40 -8.22 12.23
CA ARG A 30 -18.54 -9.14 11.09
C ARG A 30 -17.66 -8.73 9.91
N SER A 31 -17.12 -9.71 9.19
CA SER A 31 -16.21 -9.50 8.05
C SER A 31 -16.78 -8.60 6.95
N TRP A 32 -18.09 -8.64 6.70
CA TRP A 32 -18.74 -7.75 5.71
C TRP A 32 -18.65 -6.27 6.07
N GLN A 33 -18.56 -5.92 7.36
CA GLN A 33 -18.46 -4.52 7.81
C GLN A 33 -17.11 -3.87 7.45
N MET A 34 -16.14 -4.65 6.96
CA MET A 34 -14.91 -4.12 6.39
C MET A 34 -15.09 -3.58 4.97
N TYR A 35 -16.12 -3.99 4.21
CA TYR A 35 -16.38 -3.46 2.87
C TYR A 35 -16.58 -1.93 2.86
N PRO A 36 -17.45 -1.36 3.73
CA PRO A 36 -17.60 0.09 3.82
C PRO A 36 -16.30 0.81 4.21
N VAL A 37 -15.47 0.19 5.06
CA VAL A 37 -14.17 0.76 5.44
C VAL A 37 -13.23 0.80 4.25
N GLY A 38 -13.13 -0.30 3.49
CA GLY A 38 -12.34 -0.37 2.27
C GLY A 38 -12.83 0.61 1.19
N PHE A 39 -14.15 0.76 1.03
CA PHE A 39 -14.73 1.72 0.10
C PHE A 39 -14.40 3.18 0.46
N LEU A 40 -14.53 3.55 1.74
CA LEU A 40 -14.15 4.88 2.23
C LEU A 40 -12.63 5.12 2.10
N PHE A 41 -11.83 4.07 2.30
CA PHE A 41 -10.40 4.15 2.10
C PHE A 41 -10.07 4.37 0.62
N GLY A 42 -10.71 3.65 -0.30
CA GLY A 42 -10.58 3.90 -1.75
C GLY A 42 -10.91 5.35 -2.12
N LEU A 43 -12.08 5.86 -1.70
CA LEU A 43 -12.49 7.24 -1.99
C LEU A 43 -11.57 8.32 -1.41
N GLY A 44 -10.90 8.05 -0.29
CA GLY A 44 -10.02 9.01 0.39
C GLY A 44 -8.52 8.84 0.09
N PHE A 45 -8.13 7.68 -0.44
CA PHE A 45 -6.75 7.27 -0.73
C PHE A 45 -6.52 7.10 -2.24
N ASP A 46 -7.46 7.53 -3.08
CA ASP A 46 -7.29 7.58 -4.53
C ASP A 46 -5.90 8.13 -4.87
N THR A 47 -5.09 7.31 -5.51
CA THR A 47 -3.71 7.67 -5.85
C THR A 47 -3.73 8.70 -6.98
N ALA A 48 -2.68 9.52 -7.09
CA ALA A 48 -2.55 10.48 -8.20
C ALA A 48 -2.70 9.81 -9.58
N THR A 49 -2.29 8.54 -9.68
CA THR A 49 -2.46 7.72 -10.89
C THR A 49 -3.91 7.33 -11.16
N GLU A 50 -4.71 7.00 -10.15
CA GLU A 50 -6.13 6.69 -10.30
C GLU A 50 -6.91 7.90 -10.79
N VAL A 51 -6.70 9.06 -10.15
CA VAL A 51 -7.29 10.34 -10.56
C VAL A 51 -6.85 10.72 -11.98
N ALA A 52 -5.58 10.51 -12.34
CA ALA A 52 -5.09 10.78 -13.69
C ALA A 52 -5.77 9.87 -14.73
N VAL A 53 -5.91 8.58 -14.47
CA VAL A 53 -6.57 7.63 -15.39
C VAL A 53 -8.07 7.93 -15.53
N LEU A 54 -8.76 8.25 -14.44
CA LEU A 54 -10.15 8.71 -14.47
C LEU A 54 -10.30 10.03 -15.23
N GLY A 55 -9.35 10.96 -15.07
CA GLY A 55 -9.29 12.22 -15.82
C GLY A 55 -9.10 12.02 -17.33
N ILE A 56 -8.19 11.11 -17.73
CA ILE A 56 -8.00 10.73 -19.14
C ILE A 56 -9.27 10.08 -19.68
N SER A 57 -9.90 9.21 -18.90
CA SER A 57 -11.16 8.55 -19.28
C SER A 57 -12.28 9.57 -19.48
N ALA A 58 -12.41 10.55 -18.59
CA ALA A 58 -13.39 11.63 -18.67
C ALA A 58 -13.16 12.54 -19.90
N THR A 59 -11.91 12.93 -20.18
CA THR A 59 -11.59 13.76 -21.35
C THR A 59 -11.85 13.01 -22.66
N MET A 60 -11.55 11.71 -22.72
CA MET A 60 -11.87 10.84 -23.87
C MET A 60 -13.38 10.65 -24.06
N ALA A 61 -14.16 10.60 -22.99
CA ALA A 61 -15.63 10.56 -23.07
C ALA A 61 -16.24 11.86 -23.61
N GLN A 62 -15.67 13.01 -23.24
CA GLN A 62 -16.18 14.33 -23.66
C GLN A 62 -15.75 14.72 -25.08
N HIS A 63 -14.53 14.37 -25.49
CA HIS A 63 -13.94 14.83 -26.76
C HIS A 63 -13.66 13.73 -27.79
N GLY A 64 -13.64 12.46 -27.39
CA GLY A 64 -13.14 11.36 -28.22
C GLY A 64 -14.18 10.67 -29.11
N GLY A 65 -15.48 11.00 -28.99
CA GLY A 65 -16.55 10.35 -29.76
C GLY A 65 -16.67 8.83 -29.52
N LEU A 66 -15.95 8.30 -28.52
CA LEU A 66 -15.94 6.88 -28.21
C LEU A 66 -17.22 6.51 -27.44
N PRO A 67 -17.81 5.34 -27.74
CA PRO A 67 -18.91 4.82 -26.94
C PRO A 67 -18.44 4.61 -25.49
N LEU A 68 -19.37 4.71 -24.54
CA LEU A 68 -19.10 4.59 -23.09
C LEU A 68 -18.25 3.34 -22.75
N TRP A 69 -18.49 2.24 -23.47
CA TRP A 69 -17.70 1.02 -23.29
C TRP A 69 -16.22 1.15 -23.64
N GLY A 70 -15.86 1.97 -24.62
CA GLY A 70 -14.46 2.24 -24.97
C GLY A 70 -13.73 3.06 -23.91
N VAL A 71 -14.43 3.98 -23.25
CA VAL A 71 -13.88 4.78 -22.14
C VAL A 71 -13.64 3.90 -20.91
N MET A 72 -14.56 2.97 -20.62
CA MET A 72 -14.46 2.06 -19.47
C MET A 72 -13.26 1.11 -19.53
N VAL A 73 -12.61 0.93 -20.68
CA VAL A 73 -11.42 0.08 -20.81
C VAL A 73 -10.27 0.58 -19.92
N PHE A 74 -10.08 1.90 -19.81
CA PHE A 74 -8.98 2.46 -19.00
C PHE A 74 -9.15 2.19 -17.50
N PRO A 75 -10.30 2.52 -16.85
CA PRO A 75 -10.51 2.18 -15.45
C PRO A 75 -10.50 0.66 -15.22
N LEU A 76 -11.07 -0.14 -16.12
CA LEU A 76 -11.09 -1.60 -15.96
C LEU A 76 -9.69 -2.21 -16.01
N LEU A 77 -8.82 -1.77 -16.93
CA LEU A 77 -7.43 -2.21 -16.98
C LEU A 77 -6.65 -1.77 -15.74
N PHE A 78 -6.90 -0.56 -15.25
CA PHE A 78 -6.29 -0.06 -14.02
C PHE A 78 -6.72 -0.89 -12.81
N THR A 79 -8.02 -1.13 -12.62
CA THR A 79 -8.56 -1.98 -11.56
C THR A 79 -8.00 -3.41 -11.66
N ALA A 80 -7.90 -3.98 -12.86
CA ALA A 80 -7.31 -5.30 -13.07
C ALA A 80 -5.83 -5.34 -12.68
N GLY A 81 -5.06 -4.30 -13.03
CA GLY A 81 -3.65 -4.17 -12.66
C GLY A 81 -3.44 -4.06 -11.15
N MET A 82 -4.18 -3.18 -10.47
CA MET A 82 -4.11 -3.03 -9.01
C MET A 82 -4.53 -4.33 -8.31
N SER A 83 -5.67 -4.92 -8.69
CA SER A 83 -6.15 -6.18 -8.10
C SER A 83 -5.15 -7.33 -8.27
N LEU A 84 -4.46 -7.41 -9.41
CA LEU A 84 -3.42 -8.40 -9.65
C LEU A 84 -2.24 -8.21 -8.69
N MET A 85 -1.72 -6.98 -8.59
CA MET A 85 -0.59 -6.69 -7.70
C MET A 85 -0.95 -6.93 -6.23
N ASP A 86 -2.13 -6.51 -5.80
CA ASP A 86 -2.64 -6.73 -4.44
C ASP A 86 -2.81 -8.22 -4.13
N THR A 87 -3.27 -9.01 -5.11
CA THR A 87 -3.37 -10.47 -4.96
C THR A 87 -1.99 -11.11 -4.80
N VAL A 88 -1.01 -10.68 -5.59
CA VAL A 88 0.37 -11.19 -5.50
C VAL A 88 0.99 -10.84 -4.15
N ASP A 89 0.82 -9.60 -3.68
CA ASP A 89 1.32 -9.21 -2.36
C ASP A 89 0.66 -10.03 -1.24
N GLY A 90 -0.66 -10.23 -1.31
CA GLY A 90 -1.39 -11.08 -0.38
C GLY A 90 -0.88 -12.53 -0.35
N LEU A 91 -0.58 -13.12 -1.50
CA LEU A 91 0.00 -14.47 -1.59
C LEU A 91 1.40 -14.55 -0.95
N VAL A 92 2.24 -13.55 -1.18
CA VAL A 92 3.57 -13.47 -0.55
C VAL A 92 3.42 -13.31 0.96
N MET A 93 2.50 -12.48 1.42
CA MET A 93 2.25 -12.26 2.84
C MET A 93 1.80 -13.54 3.55
N ILE A 94 0.90 -14.33 2.95
CA ILE A 94 0.48 -15.62 3.55
C ILE A 94 1.70 -16.51 3.82
N LYS A 95 2.63 -16.62 2.87
CA LYS A 95 3.84 -17.44 3.03
C LYS A 95 4.79 -16.90 4.10
N ILE A 96 4.93 -15.59 4.21
CA ILE A 96 5.78 -14.98 5.23
C ILE A 96 5.14 -15.11 6.62
N TYR A 97 3.83 -14.94 6.72
CA TYR A 97 3.09 -15.09 7.98
C TYR A 97 3.17 -16.52 8.51
N ASP A 98 3.08 -17.55 7.65
CA ASP A 98 3.26 -18.95 8.04
C ASP A 98 4.62 -19.17 8.73
N TRP A 99 5.69 -18.53 8.23
CA TRP A 99 7.02 -18.60 8.84
C TRP A 99 7.13 -17.76 10.13
N ALA A 100 6.56 -16.56 10.14
CA ALA A 100 6.66 -15.63 11.26
C ALA A 100 5.85 -16.06 12.49
N MET A 101 4.77 -16.83 12.29
CA MET A 101 3.85 -17.29 13.36
C MET A 101 4.41 -18.43 14.23
N ILE A 102 5.59 -18.96 13.93
CA ILE A 102 6.22 -20.02 14.72
C ILE A 102 6.73 -19.49 16.08
N ASP A 103 7.17 -18.23 16.14
CA ASP A 103 7.77 -17.62 17.33
C ASP A 103 7.17 -16.23 17.62
N ALA A 104 6.69 -16.01 18.84
CA ALA A 104 6.13 -14.72 19.29
C ALA A 104 7.07 -13.52 19.09
N VAL A 105 8.38 -13.71 19.27
CA VAL A 105 9.40 -12.66 19.09
C VAL A 105 9.59 -12.34 17.60
N ARG A 106 9.56 -13.36 16.72
CA ARG A 106 9.65 -13.17 15.27
C ARG A 106 8.42 -12.45 14.73
N LYS A 107 7.23 -12.80 15.22
CA LYS A 107 5.97 -12.13 14.89
C LYS A 107 6.02 -10.63 15.21
N LEU A 108 6.47 -10.26 16.41
CA LEU A 108 6.55 -8.84 16.81
C LEU A 108 7.55 -8.06 15.95
N PHE A 109 8.75 -8.61 15.75
CA PHE A 109 9.77 -7.97 14.93
C PHE A 109 9.28 -7.81 13.48
N PHE A 110 8.71 -8.88 12.91
CA PHE A 110 8.17 -8.86 11.56
C PHE A 110 7.06 -7.83 11.37
N ASN A 111 6.02 -7.86 12.22
CA ASN A 111 4.91 -6.91 12.14
C ASN A 111 5.39 -5.45 12.32
N THR A 112 6.37 -5.22 13.20
CA THR A 112 6.93 -3.88 13.41
C THR A 112 7.75 -3.43 12.20
N THR A 113 8.58 -4.31 11.63
CA THR A 113 9.39 -4.00 10.45
C THR A 113 8.54 -3.73 9.22
N ILE A 114 7.54 -4.57 8.92
CA ILE A 114 6.69 -4.39 7.74
C ILE A 114 5.82 -3.13 7.86
N THR A 115 5.24 -2.89 9.03
CA THR A 115 4.48 -1.66 9.30
C THR A 115 5.38 -0.43 9.22
N GLY A 116 6.57 -0.49 9.83
CA GLY A 116 7.53 0.61 9.80
C GLY A 116 8.03 0.92 8.39
N LEU A 117 8.31 -0.10 7.59
CA LEU A 117 8.70 0.06 6.19
C LEU A 117 7.55 0.66 5.37
N GLY A 118 6.32 0.18 5.56
CA GLY A 118 5.13 0.73 4.90
C GLY A 118 4.91 2.20 5.24
N VAL A 119 5.02 2.58 6.52
CA VAL A 119 4.92 3.98 6.96
C VAL A 119 6.03 4.83 6.34
N LEU A 120 7.27 4.33 6.31
CA LEU A 120 8.39 5.04 5.71
C LEU A 120 8.17 5.30 4.21
N VAL A 121 7.76 4.27 3.46
CA VAL A 121 7.46 4.39 2.02
C VAL A 121 6.30 5.36 1.80
N ALA A 122 5.22 5.25 2.58
CA ALA A 122 4.08 6.15 2.49
C ALA A 122 4.46 7.61 2.77
N LEU A 123 5.30 7.87 3.78
CA LEU A 123 5.79 9.21 4.07
C LEU A 123 6.67 9.77 2.94
N VAL A 124 7.55 8.96 2.36
CA VAL A 124 8.42 9.40 1.26
C VAL A 124 7.60 9.70 0.01
N VAL A 125 6.75 8.78 -0.42
CA VAL A 125 5.94 8.95 -1.63
C VAL A 125 4.92 10.08 -1.44
N GLY A 126 4.15 10.04 -0.35
CA GLY A 126 3.11 11.04 -0.09
C GLY A 126 3.67 12.45 0.13
N SER A 127 4.80 12.60 0.82
CA SER A 127 5.44 13.93 0.94
C SER A 127 5.97 14.45 -0.40
N THR A 128 6.52 13.57 -1.23
CA THR A 128 6.99 13.96 -2.58
C THR A 128 5.82 14.42 -3.44
N GLU A 129 4.71 13.68 -3.45
CA GLU A 129 3.48 14.06 -4.17
C GLU A 129 2.91 15.39 -3.67
N TRP A 130 2.82 15.57 -2.36
CA TRP A 130 2.36 16.83 -1.76
C TRP A 130 3.24 18.01 -2.14
N LEU A 131 4.57 17.84 -2.11
CA LEU A 131 5.52 18.88 -2.48
C LEU A 131 5.44 19.22 -3.98
N GLN A 132 5.25 18.21 -4.85
CA GLN A 132 5.03 18.42 -6.29
C GLN A 132 3.75 19.24 -6.54
N LEU A 133 2.64 18.87 -5.90
CA LEU A 133 1.36 19.56 -6.03
C LEU A 133 1.47 21.02 -5.53
N LEU A 134 2.02 21.24 -4.34
CA LEU A 134 2.21 22.60 -3.79
C LEU A 134 3.12 23.46 -4.67
N ALA A 135 4.22 22.90 -5.17
CA ALA A 135 5.13 23.60 -6.06
C ALA A 135 4.45 24.02 -7.38
N SER A 136 3.58 23.16 -7.90
CA SER A 136 2.84 23.41 -9.14
C SER A 136 1.79 24.52 -9.00
N GLU A 137 1.02 24.52 -7.90
CA GLU A 137 -0.03 25.52 -7.65
C GLU A 137 0.55 26.90 -7.34
N PHE A 138 1.57 26.98 -6.49
CA PHE A 138 2.19 28.26 -6.12
C PHE A 138 3.25 28.75 -7.11
N ARG A 139 3.52 28.00 -8.20
CA ARG A 139 4.57 28.27 -9.19
C ARG A 139 5.94 28.55 -8.55
N TRP A 140 6.29 27.77 -7.52
CA TRP A 140 7.56 27.94 -6.83
C TRP A 140 8.70 27.53 -7.75
N GLN A 141 9.63 28.46 -8.00
CA GLN A 141 10.77 28.26 -8.88
C GLN A 141 12.07 28.21 -8.05
N GLY A 142 12.93 27.24 -8.35
CA GLY A 142 14.23 27.06 -7.71
C GLY A 142 14.79 25.66 -7.97
N THR A 143 16.09 25.48 -7.81
CA THR A 143 16.78 24.21 -8.11
C THR A 143 16.19 23.01 -7.37
N PHE A 144 15.73 23.22 -6.13
CA PHE A 144 15.07 22.18 -5.32
C PHE A 144 13.68 21.80 -5.87
N TRP A 145 12.86 22.79 -6.23
CA TRP A 145 11.51 22.57 -6.77
C TRP A 145 11.55 21.95 -8.16
N ASN A 146 12.50 22.37 -9.00
CA ASN A 146 12.72 21.77 -10.31
C ASN A 146 13.15 20.30 -10.20
N PHE A 147 14.02 19.96 -9.25
CA PHE A 147 14.39 18.57 -8.97
C PHE A 147 13.19 17.72 -8.55
N ILE A 148 12.33 18.24 -7.66
CA ILE A 148 11.13 17.54 -7.23
C ILE A 148 10.12 17.37 -8.37
N GLN A 149 9.97 18.37 -9.24
CA GLN A 149 9.07 18.31 -10.41
C GLN A 149 9.58 17.40 -11.53
N ASP A 150 10.91 17.25 -11.68
CA ASP A 150 11.51 16.32 -12.66
C ASP A 150 11.34 14.84 -12.27
N LEU A 151 10.94 14.55 -11.02
CA LEU A 151 10.62 13.19 -10.59
C LEU A 151 9.31 12.71 -11.23
N ASN A 152 9.44 12.01 -12.35
CA ASN A 152 8.32 11.37 -13.03
C ASN A 152 7.68 10.28 -12.18
N PHE A 153 6.34 10.24 -12.18
CA PHE A 153 5.54 9.18 -11.56
C PHE A 153 5.92 7.78 -12.04
N SER A 154 6.30 7.65 -13.32
CA SER A 154 6.78 6.37 -13.86
C SER A 154 8.06 5.88 -13.19
N THR A 155 8.96 6.80 -12.82
CA THR A 155 10.23 6.46 -12.18
C THR A 155 10.02 6.16 -10.70
N LEU A 156 9.22 6.96 -10.00
CA LEU A 156 8.84 6.71 -8.61
C LEU A 156 8.10 5.38 -8.46
N GLY A 157 7.09 5.14 -9.30
CA GLY A 157 6.36 3.87 -9.35
C GLY A 157 7.27 2.69 -9.69
N GLY A 158 8.17 2.86 -10.66
CA GLY A 158 9.18 1.86 -11.01
C GLY A 158 10.15 1.54 -9.86
N MET A 159 10.57 2.54 -9.07
CA MET A 159 11.40 2.34 -7.88
C MET A 159 10.66 1.55 -6.80
N VAL A 160 9.40 1.91 -6.50
CA VAL A 160 8.58 1.20 -5.51
C VAL A 160 8.30 -0.24 -5.97
N ALA A 161 7.95 -0.44 -7.24
CA ALA A 161 7.74 -1.77 -7.81
C ALA A 161 9.03 -2.61 -7.74
N SER A 162 10.19 -2.01 -8.05
CA SER A 162 11.49 -2.69 -7.94
C SER A 162 11.79 -3.08 -6.49
N LEU A 163 11.55 -2.18 -5.53
CA LEU A 163 11.71 -2.46 -4.11
C LEU A 163 10.79 -3.60 -3.65
N MET A 164 9.55 -3.62 -4.14
CA MET A 164 8.58 -4.67 -3.84
C MET A 164 9.05 -6.02 -4.39
N VAL A 165 9.46 -6.08 -5.66
CA VAL A 165 9.99 -7.30 -6.29
C VAL A 165 11.27 -7.78 -5.58
N LEU A 166 12.16 -6.87 -5.19
CA LEU A 166 13.36 -7.20 -4.42
C LEU A 166 12.99 -7.78 -3.04
N THR A 167 12.00 -7.21 -2.38
CA THR A 167 11.52 -7.67 -1.07
C THR A 167 10.88 -9.05 -1.18
N TRP A 168 10.04 -9.27 -2.19
CA TRP A 168 9.46 -10.59 -2.49
C TRP A 168 10.55 -11.61 -2.83
N GLY A 169 11.53 -11.24 -3.65
CA GLY A 169 12.66 -12.10 -4.01
C GLY A 169 13.53 -12.47 -2.81
N ALA A 170 13.80 -11.51 -1.92
CA ALA A 170 14.51 -11.74 -0.68
C ALA A 170 13.70 -12.64 0.27
N ALA A 171 12.40 -12.40 0.41
CA ALA A 171 11.51 -13.22 1.22
C ALA A 171 11.41 -14.66 0.70
N TRP A 172 11.26 -14.85 -0.61
CA TRP A 172 11.23 -16.16 -1.23
C TRP A 172 12.57 -16.90 -1.08
N LEU A 173 13.70 -16.21 -1.28
CA LEU A 173 15.03 -16.78 -1.08
C LEU A 173 15.27 -17.19 0.38
N TYR A 174 14.82 -16.35 1.31
CA TYR A 174 14.90 -16.62 2.74
C TYR A 174 14.03 -17.82 3.11
N TYR A 175 12.78 -17.87 2.66
CA TYR A 175 11.87 -19.00 2.87
C TYR A 175 12.44 -20.29 2.30
N ARG A 176 13.01 -20.26 1.09
CA ARG A 176 13.64 -21.42 0.45
C ARG A 176 14.86 -21.93 1.24
N ARG A 177 15.66 -21.04 1.82
CA ARG A 177 16.82 -21.43 2.64
C ARG A 177 16.43 -21.90 4.04
N ALA A 178 15.38 -21.36 4.63
CA ALA A 178 14.90 -21.75 5.96
C ALA A 178 14.25 -23.15 5.99
N LEU A 179 13.89 -23.72 4.83
CA LEU A 179 13.22 -25.01 4.66
C LEU A 179 14.10 -26.11 4.03
N GLN A 180 15.41 -25.89 3.86
CA GLN A 180 16.30 -27.03 3.63
C GLN A 180 16.37 -27.84 4.93
N PRO A 181 15.88 -29.09 4.96
CA PRO A 181 16.15 -29.97 6.09
C PRO A 181 17.67 -30.05 6.20
N ALA A 182 18.20 -29.84 7.40
CA ALA A 182 19.54 -30.29 7.70
C ALA A 182 19.56 -31.80 7.44
N GLU A 183 20.20 -32.22 6.35
CA GLU A 183 20.63 -33.61 6.17
C GLU A 183 21.67 -33.97 7.24
#